data_AF-A0A519ZC66-F1
#
_entry.id   AF-A0A519ZC66-F1
#
_cell.length_a   1.000
_cell.length_b   1.000
_cell.length_c   1.000
_cell.angle_alpha   90.00
_cell.angle_beta   90.00
_cell.angle_gamma   90.00
#
_symmetry.space_group_name_H-M   'P 1'
#
loop_
_entity.id
_entity.type
_entity.pdbx_description
1 polymer ?
#
loop_
_entity_poly.entity_id
_entity_poly.type
_entity_poly.pdbx_seq_one_letter_code
_entity_poly.pdbx_strand_id
1 'polypeptide(L)'
;MHAQVHPFLHGGGQVADLIARFDWSRTALGPIEGWPDHVKLATALMLRSNVPMVMLWGEPGVMIYNDAYSHFAGKRHPRLLGSDVRDGWPEVADFNDHVMRTVLKGETLRFQNQELTLHRNNRAEQVWMNLDYSPVLDMQGQPVGVIAIVVETSACTSPLVSTTMAITPTGCPCMSSTGE
;
A
#
# COMPACT_ATOMS: atom_id res chain seq x y z
N MET A 1 12.38 17.37 -30.72
CA MET A 1 13.07 17.02 -29.45
C MET A 1 12.61 15.61 -29.11
N HIS A 2 13.44 14.60 -29.39
CA HIS A 2 13.06 13.20 -29.16
C HIS A 2 12.86 13.01 -27.65
N ALA A 3 11.64 12.64 -27.23
CA ALA A 3 11.38 12.23 -25.86
C ALA A 3 12.41 11.15 -25.51
N GLN A 4 13.11 11.32 -24.39
CA GLN A 4 14.14 10.41 -23.95
C GLN A 4 13.50 9.05 -23.71
N VAL A 5 13.77 8.12 -24.62
CA VAL A 5 13.08 6.83 -24.68
C VAL A 5 13.71 5.94 -23.62
N HIS A 6 13.09 5.83 -22.45
CA HIS A 6 13.44 4.83 -21.44
C HIS A 6 12.70 3.52 -21.77
N PRO A 7 13.36 2.49 -22.35
CA PRO A 7 12.64 1.35 -22.92
C PRO A 7 11.86 0.54 -21.87
N PHE A 8 12.33 0.56 -20.62
CA PHE A 8 11.69 -0.13 -19.51
C PHE A 8 10.33 0.48 -19.11
N LEU A 9 10.05 1.72 -19.53
CA LEU A 9 8.76 2.40 -19.32
C LEU A 9 7.74 2.12 -20.44
N HIS A 10 8.15 1.50 -21.55
CA HIS A 10 7.24 1.23 -22.67
C HIS A 10 6.07 0.32 -22.27
N GLY A 11 4.86 0.79 -22.57
CA GLY A 11 3.62 0.09 -22.24
C GLY A 11 3.25 0.13 -20.76
N GLY A 12 3.86 1.03 -19.98
CA GLY A 12 3.62 1.16 -18.52
C GLY A 12 2.52 2.14 -18.12
N GLY A 13 1.68 2.59 -19.05
CA GLY A 13 0.51 3.44 -18.75
C GLY A 13 0.83 4.92 -18.47
N GLN A 14 -0.10 5.62 -17.82
CA GLN A 14 0.01 7.06 -17.57
C GLN A 14 1.11 7.40 -16.56
N VAL A 15 1.30 6.57 -15.54
CA VAL A 15 2.35 6.79 -14.54
C VAL A 15 3.73 6.57 -15.15
N ALA A 16 3.90 5.73 -16.17
CA ALA A 16 5.17 5.63 -16.89
C ALA A 16 5.56 6.96 -17.57
N ASP A 17 4.60 7.67 -18.16
CA ASP A 17 4.85 8.99 -18.74
C ASP A 17 5.23 10.02 -17.68
N LEU A 18 4.65 9.92 -16.47
CA LEU A 18 5.03 10.76 -15.34
C LEU A 18 6.43 10.44 -14.82
N ILE A 19 6.78 9.15 -14.70
CA ILE A 19 8.13 8.71 -14.31
C ILE A 19 9.17 9.25 -15.31
N ALA A 20 8.88 9.20 -16.62
CA ALA A 20 9.79 9.69 -17.66
C ALA A 20 10.04 11.21 -17.60
N ARG A 21 9.09 11.99 -17.05
CA ARG A 21 9.15 13.47 -16.99
C ARG A 21 9.56 14.01 -15.63
N PHE A 22 9.55 13.17 -14.60
CA PHE A 22 9.87 13.57 -13.24
C PHE A 22 11.39 13.83 -13.10
N ASP A 23 11.75 14.91 -12.41
CA ASP A 23 13.15 15.22 -12.11
C ASP A 23 13.64 14.38 -10.90
N TRP A 24 14.14 13.19 -11.20
CA TRP A 24 14.64 12.26 -10.19
C TRP A 24 15.98 12.66 -9.55
N SER A 25 16.69 13.64 -10.13
CA SER A 25 17.99 14.11 -9.62
C SER A 25 17.92 14.65 -8.19
N ARG A 26 16.71 15.02 -7.74
CA ARG A 26 16.41 15.56 -6.43
C ARG A 26 16.02 14.50 -5.38
N THR A 27 15.99 13.23 -5.77
CA THR A 27 15.61 12.10 -4.91
C THR A 27 16.81 11.20 -4.63
N ALA A 28 16.69 10.30 -3.64
CA ALA A 28 17.73 9.32 -3.33
C ALA A 28 18.01 8.30 -4.45
N LEU A 29 17.12 8.17 -5.45
CA LEU A 29 17.34 7.36 -6.65
C LEU A 29 18.34 7.98 -7.63
N GLY A 30 18.47 9.31 -7.60
CA GLY A 30 19.20 10.08 -8.61
C GLY A 30 18.56 10.05 -10.01
N PRO A 31 19.22 10.66 -11.00
CA PRO A 31 18.71 10.76 -12.38
C PRO A 31 18.35 9.41 -12.99
N ILE A 32 17.25 9.36 -13.74
CA ILE A 32 16.67 8.13 -14.31
C ILE A 32 17.61 7.39 -15.28
N GLU A 33 18.53 8.11 -15.92
CA GLU A 33 19.58 7.55 -16.76
C GLU A 33 20.53 6.65 -15.97
N GLY A 34 20.81 7.05 -14.73
CA GLY A 34 21.72 6.36 -13.82
C GLY A 34 21.07 5.25 -13.00
N TRP A 35 19.76 5.02 -13.15
CA TRP A 35 19.09 3.98 -12.37
C TRP A 35 19.70 2.59 -12.63
N PRO A 36 19.97 1.81 -11.56
CA PRO A 36 20.44 0.44 -11.70
C PRO A 36 19.43 -0.45 -12.44
N ASP A 37 19.92 -1.50 -13.10
CA ASP A 37 19.07 -2.38 -13.92
C ASP A 37 18.00 -3.12 -13.10
N HIS A 38 18.29 -3.49 -11.85
CA HIS A 38 17.29 -4.11 -10.98
C HIS A 38 16.13 -3.16 -10.64
N VAL A 39 16.40 -1.85 -10.51
CA VAL A 39 15.36 -0.83 -10.29
C VAL A 39 14.51 -0.67 -11.54
N LYS A 40 15.16 -0.57 -12.71
CA LYS A 40 14.47 -0.47 -14.00
C LYS A 40 13.57 -1.69 -14.24
N LEU A 41 14.06 -2.89 -13.95
CA LEU A 41 13.31 -4.13 -14.09
C LEU A 41 12.13 -4.23 -13.12
N ALA A 42 12.36 -3.94 -11.83
CA ALA A 42 11.29 -3.94 -10.82
C ALA A 42 10.20 -2.91 -11.17
N THR A 43 10.60 -1.72 -11.61
CA THR A 43 9.67 -0.68 -12.08
C THR A 43 8.88 -1.16 -13.30
N ALA A 44 9.55 -1.74 -14.30
CA ALA A 44 8.90 -2.24 -15.51
C ALA A 44 7.88 -3.36 -15.21
N LEU A 45 8.18 -4.25 -14.25
CA LEU A 45 7.25 -5.29 -13.80
C LEU A 45 6.03 -4.66 -13.12
N MET A 46 6.28 -3.76 -12.16
CA MET A 46 5.23 -3.08 -11.39
C MET A 46 4.25 -2.31 -12.29
N LEU A 47 4.78 -1.58 -13.28
CA LEU A 47 3.98 -0.81 -14.23
C LEU A 47 3.06 -1.66 -15.12
N ARG A 48 3.35 -2.96 -15.28
CA ARG A 48 2.53 -3.89 -16.08
C ARG A 48 1.46 -4.60 -15.25
N SER A 49 1.47 -4.41 -13.93
CA SER A 49 0.48 -5.01 -13.04
C SER A 49 -0.80 -4.17 -12.99
N ASN A 50 -1.95 -4.85 -13.01
CA ASN A 50 -3.26 -4.25 -12.74
C ASN A 50 -3.61 -4.22 -11.25
N VAL A 51 -2.75 -4.77 -10.40
CA VAL A 51 -2.90 -4.72 -8.94
C VAL A 51 -2.20 -3.47 -8.41
N PRO A 52 -2.78 -2.70 -7.47
CA PRO A 52 -2.13 -1.53 -6.91
C PRO A 52 -0.78 -1.90 -6.26
N MET A 53 0.29 -1.34 -6.80
CA MET A 53 1.65 -1.59 -6.34
C MET A 53 2.44 -0.29 -6.20
N VAL A 54 3.27 -0.23 -5.17
CA VAL A 54 4.23 0.84 -4.93
C VAL A 54 5.57 0.25 -4.52
N MET A 55 6.65 0.79 -5.06
CA MET A 55 8.02 0.56 -4.64
C MET A 55 8.50 1.76 -3.82
N LEU A 56 9.13 1.47 -2.68
CA LEU A 56 9.71 2.44 -1.75
C LEU A 56 11.23 2.26 -1.80
N TRP A 57 11.92 3.17 -2.47
CA TRP A 57 13.34 3.04 -2.72
C TRP A 57 14.22 3.67 -1.64
N GLY A 58 15.26 2.94 -1.23
CA GLY A 58 16.24 3.39 -0.25
C GLY A 58 15.65 3.62 1.15
N GLU A 59 16.48 4.12 2.06
CA GLU A 59 16.08 4.41 3.43
C GLU A 59 14.96 5.47 3.55
N PRO A 60 14.93 6.54 2.73
CA PRO A 60 13.82 7.50 2.71
C PRO A 60 12.49 6.91 2.23
N GLY A 61 12.52 5.82 1.45
CA GLY A 61 11.33 5.20 0.88
C GLY A 61 10.73 6.04 -0.24
N VAL A 62 11.55 6.42 -1.23
CA VAL A 62 11.11 7.21 -2.39
C VAL A 62 10.06 6.42 -3.17
N MET A 63 8.89 7.01 -3.38
CA MET A 63 7.73 6.31 -3.94
C MET A 63 7.74 6.27 -5.49
N ILE A 64 7.74 5.08 -6.05
CA ILE A 64 7.44 4.79 -7.47
C ILE A 64 6.24 3.86 -7.49
N TYR A 65 5.19 4.12 -8.27
CA TYR A 65 3.98 3.29 -8.26
C TYR A 65 3.38 3.12 -9.67
N ASN A 66 2.37 2.25 -9.79
CA ASN A 66 1.67 2.01 -11.06
C ASN A 66 0.32 2.73 -11.17
N ASP A 67 -0.30 2.67 -12.35
CA ASP A 67 -1.62 3.27 -12.62
C ASP A 67 -2.68 2.79 -11.62
N ALA A 68 -2.69 1.50 -11.28
CA ALA A 68 -3.62 0.94 -10.28
C ALA A 68 -3.49 1.60 -8.90
N TYR A 69 -2.24 1.84 -8.45
CA TYR A 69 -1.99 2.57 -7.20
C TYR A 69 -2.34 4.06 -7.31
N SER A 70 -2.23 4.67 -8.49
CA SER A 70 -2.65 6.07 -8.68
C SER A 70 -4.14 6.29 -8.34
N HIS A 71 -4.98 5.31 -8.67
CA HIS A 71 -6.41 5.33 -8.30
C HIS A 71 -6.60 5.23 -6.79
N PHE A 72 -5.85 4.36 -6.13
CA PHE A 72 -5.85 4.23 -4.67
C PHE A 72 -5.39 5.53 -3.97
N ALA A 73 -4.33 6.15 -4.48
CA ALA A 73 -3.77 7.41 -3.98
C ALA A 73 -4.72 8.61 -4.14
N GLY A 74 -5.68 8.53 -5.07
CA GLY A 74 -6.69 9.56 -5.31
C GLY A 74 -6.06 10.94 -5.54
N LYS A 75 -6.51 11.96 -4.80
CA LYS A 75 -6.03 13.35 -4.94
C LYS A 75 -4.54 13.56 -4.61
N ARG A 76 -3.87 12.58 -3.99
CA ARG A 76 -2.43 12.66 -3.72
C ARG A 76 -1.60 12.36 -4.98
N HIS A 77 -2.18 11.65 -5.95
CA HIS A 77 -1.61 11.53 -7.28
C HIS A 77 -1.75 12.86 -8.07
N PRO A 78 -0.73 13.34 -8.80
CA PRO A 78 0.59 12.72 -9.00
C PRO A 78 1.67 13.13 -7.99
N ARG A 79 1.37 14.01 -7.03
CA ARG A 79 2.36 14.59 -6.10
C ARG A 79 3.11 13.57 -5.24
N LEU A 80 2.56 12.38 -5.00
CA LEU A 80 3.27 11.28 -4.32
C LEU A 80 4.44 10.71 -5.11
N LEU A 81 4.45 10.86 -6.43
CA LEU A 81 5.50 10.24 -7.23
C LEU A 81 6.83 10.93 -6.89
N GLY A 82 7.83 10.14 -6.48
CA GLY A 82 9.15 10.63 -6.09
C GLY A 82 9.22 11.32 -4.72
N SER A 83 8.13 11.36 -3.94
CA SER A 83 8.18 11.80 -2.54
C SER A 83 8.61 10.66 -1.62
N ASP A 84 9.08 11.01 -0.43
CA ASP A 84 9.36 10.03 0.64
C ASP A 84 8.05 9.52 1.24
N VAL A 85 7.99 8.21 1.55
CA VAL A 85 6.76 7.56 2.02
C VAL A 85 6.18 8.17 3.30
N ARG A 86 7.06 8.69 4.17
CA ARG A 86 6.71 9.34 5.45
C ARG A 86 5.98 10.66 5.24
N ASP A 87 6.40 11.41 4.21
CA ASP A 87 5.77 12.66 3.81
C ASP A 87 4.53 12.41 2.94
N GLY A 88 4.56 11.30 2.18
CA GLY A 88 3.49 10.88 1.29
C GLY A 88 2.24 10.42 2.03
N TRP A 89 2.37 9.89 3.25
CA TRP A 89 1.28 9.42 4.10
C TRP A 89 1.55 9.73 5.59
N PRO A 90 1.50 11.01 6.00
CA PRO A 90 1.87 11.44 7.34
C PRO A 90 0.99 10.80 8.43
N GLU A 91 -0.27 10.48 8.11
CA GLU A 91 -1.20 9.80 9.04
C GLU A 91 -0.76 8.39 9.44
N VAL A 92 0.09 7.74 8.64
CA VAL A 92 0.61 6.38 8.87
C VAL A 92 2.14 6.36 8.78
N ALA A 93 2.80 7.47 9.08
CA ALA A 93 4.26 7.59 9.01
C ALA A 93 4.97 6.57 9.92
N ASP A 94 4.52 6.41 11.17
CA ASP A 94 5.10 5.43 12.11
C ASP A 94 4.95 3.97 11.61
N PHE A 95 3.85 3.67 10.94
CA PHE A 95 3.63 2.37 10.31
C PHE A 95 4.59 2.16 9.14
N ASN A 96 4.73 3.16 8.26
CA ASN A 96 5.68 3.11 7.16
C ASN A 96 7.13 3.02 7.65
N ASP A 97 7.48 3.69 8.74
CA ASP A 97 8.79 3.58 9.40
C ASP A 97 9.11 2.16 9.85
N HIS A 98 8.13 1.52 10.47
CA HIS A 98 8.26 0.13 10.87
C HIS A 98 8.46 -0.79 9.67
N VAL A 99 7.67 -0.59 8.60
CA VAL A 99 7.81 -1.34 7.35
C VAL A 99 9.20 -1.19 6.75
N MET A 100 9.66 0.06 6.54
CA MET A 100 10.95 0.34 5.94
C MET A 100 12.09 -0.28 6.75
N ARG A 101 12.08 -0.10 8.08
CA ARG A 101 13.13 -0.62 8.97
C ARG A 101 13.19 -2.15 8.98
N THR A 102 12.04 -2.81 8.85
CA THR A 102 11.95 -4.27 8.94
C THR A 102 12.31 -4.91 7.59
N VAL A 103 11.72 -4.42 6.50
CA VAL A 103 11.90 -5.02 5.19
C VAL A 103 13.29 -4.75 4.62
N LEU A 104 13.90 -3.60 4.93
CA LEU A 104 15.30 -3.34 4.56
C LEU A 104 16.31 -4.22 5.33
N LYS A 105 15.90 -4.94 6.38
CA LYS A 105 16.71 -6.02 7.00
C LYS A 105 16.58 -7.37 6.28
N GLY A 106 15.76 -7.44 5.24
CA GLY A 106 15.51 -8.65 4.46
C GLY A 106 14.27 -9.44 4.90
N GLU A 107 13.50 -8.91 5.85
CA GLU A 107 12.26 -9.54 6.32
C GLU A 107 11.08 -9.21 5.38
N THR A 108 10.02 -10.00 5.44
CA THR A 108 8.75 -9.76 4.71
C THR A 108 7.66 -9.49 5.72
N LEU A 109 6.79 -8.51 5.43
CA LEU A 109 5.64 -8.19 6.29
C LEU A 109 4.34 -8.45 5.53
N ARG A 110 3.36 -8.98 6.27
CA ARG A 110 2.01 -9.22 5.75
C ARG A 110 0.99 -8.82 6.79
N PHE A 111 0.01 -8.02 6.35
CA PHE A 111 -1.13 -7.62 7.16
C PHE A 111 -2.41 -8.01 6.45
N GLN A 112 -3.32 -8.65 7.18
CA GLN A 112 -4.62 -9.08 6.65
C GLN A 112 -5.73 -8.28 7.32
N ASN A 113 -6.64 -7.74 6.50
CA ASN A 113 -7.73 -6.87 6.96
C ASN A 113 -7.24 -5.74 7.89
N GLN A 114 -6.07 -5.17 7.57
CA GLN A 114 -5.51 -4.05 8.31
C GLN A 114 -6.42 -2.85 8.15
N GLU A 115 -6.94 -2.38 9.27
CA GLU A 115 -7.69 -1.13 9.33
C GLU A 115 -6.69 0.04 9.35
N LEU A 116 -6.82 0.98 8.40
CA LEU A 116 -6.09 2.24 8.39
C LEU A 116 -7.09 3.40 8.27
N THR A 117 -6.77 4.51 8.93
CA THR A 117 -7.47 5.79 8.72
C THR A 117 -6.64 6.61 7.75
N LEU A 118 -7.13 6.76 6.51
CA LEU A 118 -6.45 7.50 5.46
C LEU A 118 -7.16 8.82 5.18
N HIS A 119 -6.38 9.89 5.01
CA HIS A 119 -6.91 11.18 4.60
C HIS A 119 -6.94 11.24 3.07
N ARG A 120 -8.08 10.85 2.49
CA ARG A 120 -8.38 10.90 1.06
C ARG A 120 -9.52 11.90 0.82
N ASN A 121 -9.46 12.64 -0.28
CA ASN A 121 -10.54 13.58 -0.67
C ASN A 121 -10.93 14.67 0.35
N ASN A 122 -10.00 15.09 1.23
CA ASN A 122 -10.23 16.02 2.37
C ASN A 122 -11.15 15.46 3.47
N ARG A 123 -11.24 14.13 3.59
CA ARG A 123 -11.95 13.44 4.66
C ARG A 123 -11.08 12.31 5.22
N ALA A 124 -11.24 12.03 6.51
CA ALA A 124 -10.72 10.80 7.10
C ALA A 124 -11.64 9.66 6.66
N GLU A 125 -11.07 8.66 6.01
CA GLU A 125 -11.76 7.46 5.54
C GLU A 125 -11.14 6.25 6.23
N GLN A 126 -11.97 5.45 6.89
CA GLN A 126 -11.56 4.19 7.49
C GLN A 126 -11.65 3.10 6.42
N VAL A 127 -10.53 2.42 6.19
CA VAL A 127 -10.42 1.41 5.14
C VAL A 127 -9.72 0.16 5.62
N TRP A 128 -10.08 -0.97 5.01
CA TRP A 128 -9.51 -2.27 5.29
C TRP A 128 -8.68 -2.71 4.10
N MET A 129 -7.48 -3.18 4.39
CA MET A 129 -6.53 -3.55 3.35
C MET A 129 -5.79 -4.84 3.69
N ASN A 130 -5.53 -5.63 2.66
CA ASN A 130 -4.46 -6.60 2.69
C ASN A 130 -3.20 -5.90 2.15
N LEU A 131 -2.13 -5.98 2.94
CA LEU A 131 -0.85 -5.34 2.65
C LEU A 131 0.23 -6.41 2.67
N ASP A 132 0.95 -6.55 1.57
CA ASP A 132 2.09 -7.46 1.45
C ASP A 132 3.32 -6.65 1.07
N TYR A 133 4.36 -6.69 1.91
CA TYR A 133 5.62 -5.97 1.72
C TYR A 133 6.79 -6.94 1.59
N SER A 134 7.56 -6.81 0.51
CA SER A 134 8.71 -7.66 0.23
C SER A 134 9.95 -6.84 -0.13
N PRO A 135 11.16 -7.33 0.18
CA PRO A 135 12.38 -6.61 -0.16
C PRO A 135 12.62 -6.66 -1.68
N VAL A 136 13.06 -5.53 -2.23
CA VAL A 136 13.69 -5.45 -3.55
C VAL A 136 15.20 -5.59 -3.34
N LEU A 137 15.80 -6.59 -3.98
CA LEU A 137 17.21 -6.89 -3.82
C LEU A 137 18.05 -6.29 -4.94
N ASP A 138 19.28 -5.92 -4.62
CA ASP A 138 20.30 -5.63 -5.61
C ASP A 138 20.93 -6.92 -6.18
N MET A 139 21.95 -6.76 -7.03
CA MET A 139 22.67 -7.88 -7.65
C MET A 139 23.57 -8.66 -6.68
N GLN A 140 23.78 -8.15 -5.47
CA GLN A 140 24.53 -8.79 -4.39
C GLN A 140 23.58 -9.46 -3.37
N GLY A 141 22.27 -9.40 -3.61
CA GLY A 141 21.25 -9.96 -2.72
C GLY A 141 20.97 -9.09 -1.48
N GLN A 142 21.42 -7.84 -1.45
CA GLN A 142 21.11 -6.91 -0.36
C GLN A 142 19.77 -6.22 -0.60
N PRO A 143 18.91 -6.10 0.43
CA PRO A 143 17.70 -5.28 0.35
C PRO A 143 18.03 -3.80 0.15
N VAL A 144 17.53 -3.21 -0.94
CA VAL A 144 17.76 -1.82 -1.34
C VAL A 144 16.46 -1.02 -1.49
N GLY A 145 15.33 -1.69 -1.42
CA GLY A 145 14.01 -1.09 -1.41
C GLY A 145 12.95 -2.06 -0.95
N VAL A 146 11.70 -1.60 -0.96
CA VAL A 146 10.52 -2.37 -0.59
C VAL A 146 9.54 -2.32 -1.76
N ILE A 147 8.95 -3.45 -2.14
CA ILE A 147 7.75 -3.49 -2.97
C ILE A 147 6.55 -3.81 -2.09
N ALA A 148 5.47 -3.06 -2.28
CA ALA A 148 4.23 -3.21 -1.55
C ALA A 148 3.09 -3.48 -2.53
N ILE A 149 2.27 -4.48 -2.20
CA ILE A 149 1.01 -4.75 -2.88
C ILE A 149 -0.12 -4.30 -1.94
N VAL A 150 -1.00 -3.45 -2.44
CA VAL A 150 -2.11 -2.88 -1.66
C VAL A 150 -3.42 -3.33 -2.25
N VAL A 151 -4.16 -4.14 -1.50
CA VAL A 151 -5.48 -4.62 -1.93
C VAL A 151 -6.50 -4.12 -0.92
N GLU A 152 -7.30 -3.14 -1.32
CA GLU A 152 -8.46 -2.71 -0.54
C GLU A 152 -9.48 -3.84 -0.50
N THR A 153 -9.86 -4.24 0.70
CA THR A 153 -10.90 -5.24 0.91
C THR A 153 -12.19 -4.49 1.20
N SER A 154 -13.29 -4.94 0.58
CA SER A 154 -14.62 -4.57 1.06
C SER A 154 -14.65 -4.95 2.53
N ALA A 155 -14.85 -3.97 3.42
CA ALA A 155 -14.93 -4.20 4.85
C ALA A 155 -15.74 -5.48 5.10
N CYS A 156 -15.27 -6.32 6.02
CA CYS A 156 -16.17 -7.27 6.65
C CYS A 156 -17.34 -6.44 7.17
N THR A 157 -18.48 -6.47 6.47
CA THR A 157 -19.73 -5.95 6.99
C THR A 157 -19.84 -6.54 8.37
N SER A 158 -19.75 -5.71 9.41
CA SER A 158 -19.96 -6.14 10.78
C SER A 158 -21.17 -7.09 10.75
N PRO A 159 -21.05 -8.36 11.16
CA PRO A 159 -22.27 -9.09 11.47
C PRO A 159 -22.99 -8.20 12.47
N LEU A 160 -24.24 -7.92 12.15
CA LEU A 160 -25.20 -7.11 12.88
C LEU A 160 -24.82 -7.06 14.36
N VAL A 161 -24.81 -5.85 14.92
CA VAL A 161 -25.10 -5.68 16.35
C VAL A 161 -26.30 -6.57 16.63
N SER A 162 -26.05 -7.73 17.25
CA SER A 162 -27.09 -8.57 17.79
C SER A 162 -27.67 -7.72 18.89
N THR A 163 -28.66 -6.92 18.51
CA THR A 163 -29.52 -6.21 19.43
C THR A 163 -30.10 -7.33 20.26
N THR A 164 -29.57 -7.49 21.47
CA THR A 164 -30.22 -8.21 22.54
C THR A 164 -31.62 -7.61 22.63
N MET A 165 -32.60 -8.24 21.98
CA MET A 165 -33.99 -8.09 22.40
C MET A 165 -34.06 -8.76 23.76
N ALA A 166 -33.88 -7.94 24.78
CA ALA A 166 -34.30 -8.23 26.13
C ALA A 166 -35.80 -8.55 26.08
N ILE A 167 -36.13 -9.84 26.13
CA ILE A 167 -37.43 -10.30 26.57
C ILE A 167 -37.24 -10.63 28.06
N THR A 168 -37.49 -9.65 28.91
CA THR A 168 -37.66 -9.80 30.36
C THR A 168 -39.17 -9.96 30.67
N PRO A 169 -39.57 -10.35 31.90
CA PRO A 169 -40.12 -11.69 32.17
C PRO A 169 -41.61 -11.61 32.51
N THR A 170 -42.36 -12.69 32.31
CA THR A 170 -43.70 -12.79 32.90
C THR A 170 -43.95 -14.18 33.45
N GLY A 171 -44.00 -14.26 34.79
CA GLY A 171 -45.01 -15.02 35.52
C GLY A 171 -44.89 -16.55 35.56
N CYS A 172 -44.32 -17.04 36.66
CA CYS A 172 -44.70 -18.28 37.36
C CYS A 172 -46.25 -18.39 37.55
N PRO A 173 -46.88 -19.55 37.86
CA PRO A 173 -46.36 -20.55 38.82
C PRO A 173 -46.77 -22.05 38.67
N CYS A 174 -46.11 -22.88 39.49
CA CYS A 174 -46.65 -24.02 40.27
C CYS A 174 -46.82 -25.45 39.67
N MET A 175 -46.31 -26.40 40.50
CA MET A 175 -46.77 -27.77 40.81
C MET A 175 -46.48 -28.88 39.79
N SER A 176 -45.45 -29.73 40.01
CA SER A 176 -45.36 -30.91 40.89
C SER A 176 -46.03 -32.18 40.35
N SER A 177 -45.24 -33.22 40.04
CA SER A 177 -45.47 -34.60 40.50
C SER A 177 -44.34 -35.56 40.08
N THR A 178 -44.08 -36.47 41.01
CA THR A 178 -43.20 -37.66 41.08
C THR A 178 -43.55 -38.83 40.14
N GLY A 179 -42.60 -39.77 39.98
CA GLY A 179 -42.77 -41.18 39.55
C GLY A 179 -42.54 -41.39 38.05
N GLU A 180 -41.75 -42.34 37.55
CA GLU A 180 -41.28 -43.66 38.04
C GLU A 180 -39.87 -43.94 37.48
#